data_AF-A0A9N8HZF4-F1
#
_entry.id   AF-A0A9N8HZF4-F1
#
_cell.length_a   1.000
_cell.length_b   1.000
_cell.length_c   1.000
_cell.angle_alpha   90.00
_cell.angle_beta   90.00
_cell.angle_gamma   90.00
#
_symmetry.space_group_name_H-M   'P 1'
#
loop_
_entity.id
_entity.type
_entity.pdbx_description
1 polymer ?
#
loop_
_entity_poly.entity_id
_entity_poly.type
_entity_poly.pdbx_seq_one_letter_code
_entity_poly.pdbx_strand_id
1 'polypeptide(L)'
;MSSFVALDHFSNTTLTAIPTEDKPTYNSLKIIHQELNANAMAIPSTLGGGHYGHLGLVLTAIQYNDLPNTIPWTNPVHPGPAPVHGAAPTGPQITENNRVFAAAETKFLIFKATEQALKKQLIEAVPDTFIKTLKHEMYGYAQVTVLTLLTHLDRTYGTVGPDDLRANMKRMTAEWSPIQPIEDLYNQVKDAQKFAADHDPITDKHAVRAAIDNLTDSGVFTDALRDWRKKEIENQEFTDLEAHFTAADKERRRILTTKEMGYANKTVEKGNSKATPHTNVGGRIMYYCWSHGLGTNDQHTSMTCSKKQEGHRTDATADNMQGGCCVIHRRAGEKPIYRRAKRDRMNHDNNDENQPPAART
;
A
#
# COMPACT_ATOMS: atom_id res chain seq x y z
N MET A 1 17.84 -39.23 4.23
CA MET A 1 17.22 -38.18 5.06
C MET A 1 17.02 -36.94 4.19
N SER A 2 15.99 -36.94 3.33
CA SER A 2 15.62 -35.74 2.58
C SER A 2 14.81 -34.85 3.50
N SER A 3 15.31 -33.63 3.67
CA SER A 3 14.74 -32.55 4.46
C SER A 3 13.23 -32.38 4.15
N PHE A 4 12.43 -32.20 5.20
CA PHE A 4 11.00 -31.89 5.15
C PHE A 4 10.80 -30.47 4.60
N VAL A 5 10.88 -30.36 3.28
CA VAL A 5 10.94 -29.11 2.50
C VAL A 5 9.51 -28.70 2.08
N ALA A 6 8.64 -28.47 3.05
CA ALA A 6 7.32 -27.89 2.76
C ALA A 6 7.30 -26.37 2.98
N LEU A 7 7.97 -25.87 4.03
CA LEU A 7 7.89 -24.46 4.41
C LEU A 7 8.82 -23.55 3.60
N ASP A 8 10.02 -24.01 3.23
CA ASP A 8 11.04 -23.19 2.55
C ASP A 8 10.63 -22.72 1.15
N HIS A 9 9.60 -23.32 0.57
CA HIS A 9 9.08 -22.97 -0.76
C HIS A 9 7.80 -22.13 -0.72
N PHE A 10 7.20 -21.91 0.45
CA PHE A 10 5.97 -21.14 0.54
C PHE A 10 6.23 -19.66 0.25
N SER A 11 5.47 -19.12 -0.69
CA SER A 11 5.51 -17.70 -1.02
C SER A 11 5.06 -16.84 0.17
N ASN A 12 4.12 -17.35 0.98
CA ASN A 12 3.64 -16.74 2.20
C ASN A 12 4.01 -17.64 3.40
N THR A 13 5.11 -17.35 4.08
CA THR A 13 5.57 -18.15 5.22
C THR A 13 4.64 -18.03 6.44
N THR A 14 3.88 -16.94 6.53
CA THR A 14 2.81 -16.73 7.50
C THR A 14 1.62 -16.14 6.76
N LEU A 15 0.41 -16.62 7.07
CA LEU A 15 -0.82 -16.04 6.50
C LEU A 15 -1.18 -14.75 7.23
N THR A 16 -1.95 -13.90 6.57
CA THR A 16 -2.56 -12.74 7.19
C THR A 16 -3.55 -13.21 8.28
N ALA A 17 -3.16 -13.00 9.54
CA ALA A 17 -3.94 -13.44 10.69
C ALA A 17 -5.20 -12.60 10.87
N ILE A 18 -6.30 -13.26 11.23
CA ILE A 18 -7.52 -12.61 11.70
C ILE A 18 -7.32 -12.28 13.19
N PRO A 19 -7.48 -11.02 13.63
CA PRO A 19 -7.34 -10.66 15.03
C PRO A 19 -8.22 -11.53 15.94
N THR A 20 -7.73 -11.85 17.14
CA THR A 20 -8.40 -12.80 18.05
C THR A 20 -9.84 -12.42 18.40
N GLU A 21 -10.12 -11.12 18.49
CA GLU A 21 -11.43 -10.57 18.82
C GLU A 21 -12.35 -10.42 17.60
N ASP A 22 -11.79 -10.57 16.39
CA ASP A 22 -12.51 -10.31 15.14
C ASP A 22 -13.09 -11.60 14.57
N LYS A 23 -14.34 -11.50 14.13
CA LYS A 23 -15.02 -12.57 13.40
C LYS A 23 -14.48 -12.63 11.95
N PRO A 24 -14.26 -13.83 11.37
CA PRO A 24 -13.96 -13.96 9.96
C PRO A 24 -15.05 -13.31 9.10
N THR A 25 -14.60 -12.67 8.02
CA THR A 25 -15.45 -12.05 7.00
C THR A 25 -15.11 -12.63 5.64
N TYR A 26 -15.97 -12.39 4.64
CA TYR A 26 -15.64 -12.77 3.27
C TYR A 26 -14.30 -12.17 2.81
N ASN A 27 -14.02 -10.91 3.15
CA ASN A 27 -12.76 -10.25 2.79
C ASN A 27 -11.54 -10.92 3.43
N SER A 28 -11.59 -11.22 4.73
CA SER A 28 -10.45 -11.88 5.41
C SER A 28 -10.25 -13.31 4.90
N LEU A 29 -11.33 -14.05 4.63
CA LEU A 29 -11.24 -15.40 4.09
C LEU A 29 -10.73 -15.40 2.65
N LYS A 30 -11.10 -14.42 1.83
CA LYS A 30 -10.56 -14.25 0.47
C LYS A 30 -9.03 -14.12 0.50
N ILE A 31 -8.49 -13.33 1.43
CA ILE A 31 -7.02 -13.17 1.59
C ILE A 31 -6.38 -14.51 1.98
N ILE A 32 -6.94 -15.20 2.98
CA ILE A 32 -6.45 -16.53 3.41
C ILE A 32 -6.46 -17.53 2.25
N HIS A 33 -7.53 -17.58 1.45
CA HIS A 33 -7.61 -18.45 0.27
C HIS A 33 -6.53 -18.11 -0.75
N GLN A 34 -6.30 -16.83 -1.05
CA GLN A 34 -5.25 -16.40 -1.99
C GLN A 34 -3.85 -16.84 -1.53
N GLU A 35 -3.53 -16.63 -0.26
CA GLU A 35 -2.23 -16.98 0.31
C GLU A 35 -2.01 -18.50 0.37
N LEU A 36 -3.03 -19.26 0.80
CA LEU A 36 -2.98 -20.73 0.82
C LEU A 36 -2.90 -21.32 -0.58
N ASN A 37 -3.65 -20.78 -1.55
CA ASN A 37 -3.58 -21.23 -2.93
C ASN A 37 -2.19 -21.01 -3.52
N ALA A 38 -1.57 -19.84 -3.26
CA ALA A 38 -0.20 -19.56 -3.69
C ALA A 38 0.80 -20.56 -3.07
N ASN A 39 0.69 -20.84 -1.77
CA ASN A 39 1.56 -21.80 -1.10
C ASN A 39 1.36 -23.24 -1.61
N ALA A 40 0.11 -23.64 -1.86
CA ALA A 40 -0.20 -24.95 -2.42
C ALA A 40 0.35 -25.13 -3.84
N MET A 41 0.26 -24.10 -4.68
CA MET A 41 0.80 -24.09 -6.04
C MET A 41 2.34 -24.09 -6.07
N ALA A 42 2.98 -23.46 -5.08
CA ALA A 42 4.43 -23.39 -4.96
C ALA A 42 5.09 -24.76 -4.74
N ILE A 43 4.35 -25.77 -4.27
CA ILE A 43 4.85 -27.15 -4.16
C ILE A 43 4.48 -27.93 -5.43
N PRO A 44 5.44 -28.27 -6.31
CA PRO A 44 5.15 -28.97 -7.56
C PRO A 44 4.54 -30.35 -7.30
N SER A 45 3.63 -30.77 -8.17
CA SER A 45 3.03 -32.09 -8.15
C SER A 45 2.74 -32.58 -9.55
N THR A 46 2.68 -33.89 -9.73
CA THR A 46 2.16 -34.51 -10.96
C THR A 46 0.66 -34.81 -10.87
N LEU A 47 0.04 -34.53 -9.72
CA LEU A 47 -1.37 -34.75 -9.48
C LEU A 47 -2.25 -33.75 -10.25
N GLY A 48 -3.46 -34.19 -10.58
CA GLY A 48 -4.47 -33.34 -11.25
C GLY A 48 -4.05 -32.80 -12.62
N GLY A 49 -3.16 -33.49 -13.33
CA GLY A 49 -2.60 -33.04 -14.61
C GLY A 49 -1.26 -32.30 -14.48
N GLY A 50 -0.82 -31.99 -13.25
CA GLY A 50 0.52 -31.47 -12.97
C GLY A 50 0.75 -29.98 -13.20
N HIS A 51 -0.31 -29.22 -13.49
CA HIS A 51 -0.22 -27.79 -13.80
C HIS A 51 -0.30 -26.87 -12.58
N TYR A 52 -0.92 -27.31 -11.47
CA TYR A 52 -1.29 -26.46 -10.34
C TYR A 52 -0.67 -26.89 -9.01
N GLY A 53 0.46 -27.61 -9.03
CA GLY A 53 1.12 -28.07 -7.80
C GLY A 53 0.16 -28.87 -6.92
N HIS A 54 0.04 -28.50 -5.65
CA HIS A 54 -0.87 -29.13 -4.69
C HIS A 54 -2.18 -28.35 -4.45
N LEU A 55 -2.60 -27.49 -5.39
CA LEU A 55 -3.81 -26.66 -5.25
C LEU A 55 -5.09 -27.48 -4.95
N GLY A 56 -5.16 -28.74 -5.35
CA GLY A 56 -6.29 -29.62 -5.03
C GLY A 56 -6.45 -29.97 -3.55
N LEU A 57 -5.48 -29.61 -2.69
CA LEU A 57 -5.62 -29.71 -1.23
C LEU A 57 -6.57 -28.66 -0.63
N VAL A 58 -6.74 -27.52 -1.30
CA VAL A 58 -7.42 -26.33 -0.76
C VAL A 58 -8.65 -25.92 -1.58
N LEU A 59 -8.86 -26.54 -2.75
CA LEU A 59 -10.07 -26.36 -3.56
C LEU A 59 -11.03 -27.54 -3.42
N THR A 60 -12.32 -27.26 -3.54
CA THR A 60 -13.32 -28.33 -3.75
C THR A 60 -13.11 -29.02 -5.09
N ALA A 61 -13.63 -30.24 -5.24
CA ALA A 61 -13.54 -30.98 -6.50
C ALA A 61 -14.16 -30.20 -7.68
N ILE A 62 -15.24 -29.46 -7.44
CA ILE A 62 -15.89 -28.62 -8.46
C ILE A 62 -14.92 -27.50 -8.90
N GLN A 63 -14.44 -26.70 -7.94
CA GLN A 63 -13.52 -25.59 -8.22
C GLN A 63 -12.23 -26.04 -8.91
N TYR A 64 -11.67 -27.20 -8.52
CA TYR A 64 -10.45 -27.70 -9.16
C TYR A 64 -10.71 -28.14 -10.61
N ASN A 65 -11.85 -28.77 -10.88
CA ASN A 65 -12.21 -29.22 -12.22
C ASN A 65 -12.56 -28.07 -13.18
N ASP A 66 -12.92 -26.90 -12.66
CA ASP A 66 -13.16 -25.69 -13.46
C ASP A 66 -11.87 -25.03 -13.96
N LEU A 67 -10.71 -25.42 -13.41
CA LEU A 67 -9.41 -24.92 -13.86
C LEU A 67 -9.04 -25.52 -15.24
N PRO A 68 -8.44 -24.73 -16.13
CA PRO A 68 -8.07 -25.20 -17.45
C PRO A 68 -6.95 -26.23 -17.39
N ASN A 69 -6.99 -27.23 -18.27
CA ASN A 69 -5.97 -28.29 -18.40
C ASN A 69 -5.79 -29.13 -17.12
N THR A 70 -6.84 -29.34 -16.34
CA THR A 70 -6.79 -30.24 -15.18
C THR A 70 -7.36 -31.62 -15.48
N ILE A 71 -6.92 -32.58 -14.67
CA ILE A 71 -7.55 -33.89 -14.49
C ILE A 71 -8.10 -33.91 -13.05
N PRO A 72 -9.21 -34.63 -12.76
CA PRO A 72 -9.73 -34.69 -11.40
C PRO A 72 -8.66 -35.00 -10.35
N TRP A 73 -8.53 -34.12 -9.38
CA TRP A 73 -7.60 -34.30 -8.27
C TRP A 73 -8.00 -35.52 -7.44
N THR A 74 -7.07 -36.45 -7.25
CA THR A 74 -7.25 -37.61 -6.38
C THR A 74 -6.11 -37.67 -5.38
N ASN A 75 -6.45 -37.69 -4.08
CA ASN A 75 -5.46 -37.77 -3.02
C ASN A 75 -4.64 -39.08 -3.14
N PRO A 76 -3.31 -39.02 -3.05
CA PRO A 76 -2.48 -40.22 -2.98
C PRO A 76 -2.86 -41.09 -1.78
N VAL A 77 -2.89 -42.41 -2.00
CA VAL A 77 -3.05 -43.41 -0.94
C VAL A 77 -1.66 -43.94 -0.57
N HIS A 78 -1.42 -44.21 0.72
CA HIS A 78 -0.18 -44.82 1.17
C HIS A 78 0.02 -46.18 0.48
N PRO A 79 1.17 -46.45 -0.17
CA PRO A 79 1.35 -47.66 -0.99
C PRO A 79 1.47 -48.96 -0.18
N GLY A 80 1.51 -48.86 1.16
CA GLY A 80 1.73 -49.97 2.08
C GLY A 80 3.12 -49.93 2.71
N PRO A 81 3.44 -50.82 3.65
CA PRO A 81 4.72 -50.80 4.37
C PRO A 81 5.90 -51.33 3.54
N ALA A 82 5.65 -52.02 2.42
CA ALA A 82 6.68 -52.59 1.56
C ALA A 82 6.16 -52.78 0.11
N PRO A 83 7.05 -52.88 -0.89
CA PRO A 83 6.69 -53.22 -2.26
C PRO A 83 6.00 -54.59 -2.33
N VAL A 84 4.93 -54.67 -3.13
CA VAL A 84 4.22 -55.94 -3.40
C VAL A 84 4.75 -56.55 -4.68
N HIS A 85 4.98 -57.86 -4.67
CA HIS A 85 5.45 -58.62 -5.83
C HIS A 85 4.48 -59.76 -6.16
N GLY A 86 4.37 -60.09 -7.46
CA GLY A 86 3.66 -61.28 -7.91
C GLY A 86 4.39 -62.57 -7.52
N ALA A 87 3.77 -63.73 -7.78
CA ALA A 87 4.42 -65.02 -7.56
C ALA A 87 5.63 -65.20 -8.49
N ALA A 88 6.77 -65.64 -7.94
CA ALA A 88 8.02 -65.88 -8.66
C ALA A 88 8.44 -64.71 -9.59
N PRO A 89 8.64 -63.50 -9.05
CA PRO A 89 8.95 -62.34 -9.87
C PRO A 89 10.36 -62.45 -10.47
N THR A 90 10.51 -62.02 -11.71
CA THR A 90 11.82 -61.88 -12.36
C THR A 90 12.57 -60.66 -11.82
N GLY A 91 13.90 -60.64 -11.98
CA GLY A 91 14.73 -59.50 -11.58
C GLY A 91 14.20 -58.14 -12.07
N PRO A 92 13.87 -57.96 -13.37
CA PRO A 92 13.28 -56.72 -13.88
C PRO A 92 11.94 -56.33 -13.23
N GLN A 93 11.08 -57.31 -12.91
CA GLN A 93 9.79 -57.05 -12.25
C GLN A 93 9.98 -56.56 -10.81
N ILE A 94 10.92 -57.15 -10.06
CA ILE A 94 11.25 -56.68 -8.71
C ILE A 94 11.73 -55.22 -8.76
N THR A 95 12.65 -54.91 -9.68
CA THR A 95 13.19 -53.56 -9.86
C THR A 95 12.09 -52.54 -10.16
N GLU A 96 11.18 -52.84 -11.10
CA GLU A 96 10.10 -51.92 -11.44
C GLU A 96 9.09 -51.75 -10.31
N ASN A 97 8.71 -52.83 -9.62
CA ASN A 97 7.80 -52.76 -8.47
C ASN A 97 8.38 -51.89 -7.35
N ASN A 98 9.68 -52.02 -7.07
CA ASN A 98 10.37 -51.17 -6.09
C ASN A 98 10.38 -49.70 -6.52
N ARG A 99 10.57 -49.42 -7.82
CA ARG A 99 10.55 -48.06 -8.37
C ARG A 99 9.16 -47.43 -8.25
N VAL A 100 8.11 -48.17 -8.60
CA VAL A 100 6.71 -47.71 -8.48
C VAL A 100 6.34 -47.46 -7.03
N PHE A 101 6.71 -48.36 -6.12
CA PHE A 101 6.49 -48.19 -4.68
C PHE A 101 7.18 -46.92 -4.16
N ALA A 102 8.47 -46.73 -4.44
CA ALA A 102 9.23 -45.57 -3.99
C ALA A 102 8.66 -44.24 -4.54
N ALA A 103 8.21 -44.24 -5.79
CA ALA A 103 7.54 -43.08 -6.39
C ALA A 103 6.19 -42.78 -5.73
N ALA A 104 5.40 -43.82 -5.43
CA ALA A 104 4.11 -43.66 -4.74
C ALA A 104 4.30 -43.19 -3.29
N GLU A 105 5.29 -43.72 -2.57
CA GLU A 105 5.64 -43.31 -1.21
C GLU A 105 6.09 -41.85 -1.17
N THR A 106 7.01 -41.46 -2.06
CA THR A 106 7.47 -40.06 -2.18
C THR A 106 6.29 -39.12 -2.43
N LYS A 107 5.42 -39.47 -3.38
CA LYS A 107 4.22 -38.68 -3.72
C LYS A 107 3.28 -38.54 -2.52
N PHE A 108 3.04 -39.63 -1.79
CA PHE A 108 2.21 -39.63 -0.59
C PHE A 108 2.81 -38.75 0.53
N LEU A 109 4.11 -38.89 0.80
CA LEU A 109 4.78 -38.13 1.86
C LEU A 109 4.80 -36.63 1.57
N ILE A 110 5.05 -36.22 0.32
CA ILE A 110 4.98 -34.81 -0.08
C ILE A 110 3.55 -34.28 0.12
N PHE A 111 2.55 -35.00 -0.39
CA PHE A 111 1.14 -34.65 -0.20
C PHE A 111 0.78 -34.45 1.28
N LYS A 112 1.17 -35.39 2.16
CA LYS A 112 0.92 -35.29 3.61
C LYS A 112 1.65 -34.12 4.25
N ALA A 113 2.90 -33.89 3.89
CA ALA A 113 3.70 -32.79 4.42
C ALA A 113 3.11 -31.43 4.01
N THR A 114 2.72 -31.27 2.74
CA THR A 114 2.07 -30.05 2.25
C THR A 114 0.73 -29.81 2.93
N GLU A 115 -0.13 -30.82 3.06
CA GLU A 115 -1.40 -30.69 3.77
C GLU A 115 -1.20 -30.28 5.24
N GLN A 116 -0.23 -30.87 5.93
CA GLN A 116 0.09 -30.53 7.31
C GLN A 116 0.59 -29.09 7.45
N ALA A 117 1.46 -28.63 6.54
CA ALA A 117 2.00 -27.27 6.55
C ALA A 117 0.89 -26.23 6.31
N LEU A 118 0.05 -26.44 5.29
CA LEU A 118 -1.08 -25.54 4.98
C LEU A 118 -2.10 -25.51 6.13
N LYS A 119 -2.44 -26.68 6.70
CA LYS A 119 -3.34 -26.77 7.85
C LYS A 119 -2.79 -26.03 9.06
N LYS A 120 -1.50 -26.17 9.35
CA LYS A 120 -0.85 -25.47 10.47
C LYS A 120 -0.98 -23.96 10.31
N GLN A 121 -0.64 -23.43 9.14
CA GLN A 121 -0.77 -22.01 8.82
C GLN A 121 -2.21 -21.50 8.99
N LEU A 122 -3.21 -22.26 8.52
CA LEU A 122 -4.61 -21.88 8.66
C LEU A 122 -5.07 -21.84 10.13
N ILE A 123 -4.69 -22.84 10.93
CA ILE A 123 -5.04 -22.90 12.35
C ILE A 123 -4.38 -21.75 13.13
N GLU A 124 -3.16 -21.34 12.75
CA GLU A 124 -2.46 -20.21 13.36
C GLU A 124 -3.07 -18.86 12.97
N ALA A 125 -3.60 -18.75 11.74
CA ALA A 125 -4.16 -17.51 11.21
C ALA A 125 -5.60 -17.23 11.64
N VAL A 126 -6.36 -18.25 12.06
CA VAL A 126 -7.79 -18.14 12.38
C VAL A 126 -8.01 -18.40 13.88
N PRO A 127 -8.71 -17.51 14.61
CA PRO A 127 -8.99 -17.73 16.02
C PRO A 127 -9.75 -19.05 16.24
N ASP A 128 -9.28 -19.87 17.20
CA ASP A 128 -9.78 -21.23 17.43
C ASP A 128 -11.31 -21.24 17.60
N THR A 129 -11.90 -20.23 18.25
CA THR A 129 -13.36 -20.06 18.43
C THR A 129 -14.16 -20.28 17.15
N PHE A 130 -13.64 -19.89 15.98
CA PHE A 130 -14.36 -19.98 14.71
C PHE A 130 -14.18 -21.32 13.99
N ILE A 131 -13.27 -22.19 14.44
CA ILE A 131 -13.03 -23.53 13.87
C ILE A 131 -13.16 -24.66 14.90
N LYS A 132 -13.31 -24.32 16.19
CA LYS A 132 -13.32 -25.24 17.33
C LYS A 132 -14.39 -26.33 17.23
N THR A 133 -15.49 -26.08 16.53
CA THR A 133 -16.53 -27.10 16.29
C THR A 133 -16.02 -28.32 15.52
N LEU A 134 -14.90 -28.20 14.80
CA LEU A 134 -14.27 -29.30 14.07
C LEU A 134 -13.19 -30.00 14.90
N LYS A 135 -12.86 -29.48 16.08
CA LYS A 135 -11.78 -29.98 16.92
C LYS A 135 -12.22 -31.25 17.66
N HIS A 136 -11.52 -32.36 17.44
CA HIS A 136 -11.74 -33.57 18.21
C HIS A 136 -11.13 -33.44 19.62
N GLU A 137 -11.81 -33.96 20.63
CA GLU A 137 -11.38 -33.86 22.04
C GLU A 137 -9.97 -34.44 22.27
N MET A 138 -9.73 -35.67 21.80
CA MET A 138 -8.45 -36.38 22.01
C MET A 138 -7.36 -36.06 20.98
N TYR A 139 -7.74 -35.66 19.77
CA TYR A 139 -6.82 -35.60 18.62
C TYR A 139 -6.69 -34.19 18.04
N GLY A 140 -7.38 -33.20 18.62
CA GLY A 140 -7.46 -31.85 18.07
C GLY A 140 -7.91 -31.86 16.61
N TYR A 141 -7.17 -31.15 15.76
CA TYR A 141 -7.42 -31.08 14.32
C TYR A 141 -6.67 -32.14 13.50
N ALA A 142 -6.08 -33.17 14.12
CA ALA A 142 -5.22 -34.13 13.42
C ALA A 142 -5.92 -34.81 12.23
N GLN A 143 -7.20 -35.19 12.41
CA GLN A 143 -8.02 -35.86 11.39
C GLN A 143 -8.84 -34.90 10.49
N VAL A 144 -8.76 -33.60 10.74
CA VAL A 144 -9.44 -32.59 9.91
C VAL A 144 -8.48 -32.17 8.79
N THR A 145 -8.97 -32.12 7.55
CA THR A 145 -8.20 -31.64 6.40
C THR A 145 -8.23 -30.12 6.34
N VAL A 146 -7.27 -29.51 5.62
CA VAL A 146 -7.29 -28.07 5.38
C VAL A 146 -8.56 -27.65 4.60
N LEU A 147 -9.00 -28.44 3.62
CA LEU A 147 -10.23 -28.19 2.88
C LEU A 147 -11.47 -28.22 3.77
N THR A 148 -11.55 -29.13 4.75
CA THR A 148 -12.68 -29.17 5.70
C THR A 148 -12.75 -27.90 6.56
N LEU A 149 -11.60 -27.38 7.00
CA LEU A 149 -11.54 -26.11 7.73
C LEU A 149 -12.01 -24.94 6.84
N LEU A 150 -11.48 -24.83 5.62
CA LEU A 150 -11.88 -23.78 4.67
C LEU A 150 -13.37 -23.85 4.34
N THR A 151 -13.88 -25.04 4.02
CA THR A 151 -15.31 -25.25 3.73
C THR A 151 -16.19 -24.83 4.90
N HIS A 152 -15.79 -25.10 6.14
CA HIS A 152 -16.52 -24.66 7.33
C HIS A 152 -16.51 -23.13 7.46
N LEU A 153 -15.35 -22.51 7.28
CA LEU A 153 -15.20 -21.05 7.35
C LEU A 153 -16.03 -20.35 6.28
N ASP A 154 -15.95 -20.81 5.03
CA ASP A 154 -16.68 -20.25 3.91
C ASP A 154 -18.19 -20.34 4.12
N ARG A 155 -18.68 -21.52 4.53
CA ARG A 155 -20.12 -21.74 4.77
C ARG A 155 -20.65 -20.90 5.93
N THR A 156 -19.85 -20.66 6.96
CA THR A 156 -20.32 -20.03 8.21
C THR A 156 -20.09 -18.52 8.23
N TYR A 157 -19.04 -18.05 7.55
CA TYR A 157 -18.56 -16.66 7.63
C TYR A 157 -18.19 -16.05 6.27
N GLY A 158 -18.09 -16.85 5.21
CA GLY A 158 -17.69 -16.41 3.88
C GLY A 158 -18.84 -15.87 3.02
N THR A 159 -20.07 -15.80 3.53
CA THR A 159 -21.18 -15.19 2.79
C THR A 159 -21.05 -13.67 2.81
N VAL A 160 -21.09 -13.03 1.64
CA VAL A 160 -21.12 -11.55 1.54
C VAL A 160 -22.42 -11.03 2.15
N GLY A 161 -22.29 -10.29 3.26
CA GLY A 161 -23.43 -9.70 3.97
C GLY A 161 -23.62 -8.20 3.70
N PRO A 162 -24.69 -7.59 4.24
CA PRO A 162 -24.93 -6.15 4.11
C PRO A 162 -23.79 -5.29 4.66
N ASP A 163 -23.12 -5.72 5.73
CA ASP A 163 -21.98 -4.99 6.29
C ASP A 163 -20.75 -5.04 5.37
N ASP A 164 -20.53 -6.16 4.66
CA ASP A 164 -19.47 -6.28 3.66
C ASP A 164 -19.73 -5.35 2.47
N LEU A 165 -20.97 -5.30 1.99
CA LEU A 165 -21.38 -4.38 0.91
C LEU A 165 -21.22 -2.92 1.34
N ARG A 166 -21.57 -2.59 2.59
CA ARG A 166 -21.35 -1.24 3.15
C ARG A 166 -19.86 -0.90 3.25
N ALA A 167 -19.04 -1.83 3.72
CA ALA A 167 -17.59 -1.66 3.77
C ALA A 167 -17.00 -1.50 2.37
N ASN A 168 -17.49 -2.26 1.39
CA ASN A 168 -17.10 -2.14 -0.01
C ASN A 168 -17.41 -0.75 -0.57
N MET A 169 -18.62 -0.24 -0.35
CA MET A 169 -19.01 1.11 -0.75
C MET A 169 -18.13 2.18 -0.10
N LYS A 170 -17.85 2.05 1.21
CA LYS A 170 -16.96 2.95 1.94
C LYS A 170 -15.54 2.95 1.37
N ARG A 171 -15.01 1.78 0.97
CA ARG A 171 -13.70 1.68 0.30
C ARG A 171 -13.73 2.30 -1.09
N MET A 172 -14.80 2.10 -1.86
CA MET A 172 -14.94 2.67 -3.19
C MET A 172 -14.89 4.20 -3.17
N THR A 173 -15.49 4.83 -2.16
CA THR A 173 -15.54 6.29 -2.00
C THR A 173 -14.47 6.83 -1.06
N ALA A 174 -13.48 6.02 -0.68
CA ALA A 174 -12.38 6.48 0.17
C ALA A 174 -11.56 7.53 -0.58
N GLU A 175 -11.15 8.59 0.14
CA GLU A 175 -10.43 9.73 -0.44
C GLU A 175 -9.08 9.28 -1.03
N TRP A 176 -8.88 9.57 -2.32
CA TRP A 176 -7.61 9.37 -3.01
C TRP A 176 -6.70 10.59 -2.90
N SER A 177 -5.40 10.36 -2.72
CA SER A 177 -4.41 11.44 -2.60
C SER A 177 -3.64 11.71 -3.91
N PRO A 178 -3.51 12.97 -4.36
CA PRO A 178 -2.75 13.35 -5.57
C PRO A 178 -1.25 13.03 -5.60
N ILE A 179 -0.68 12.59 -4.47
CA ILE A 179 0.71 12.12 -4.39
C ILE A 179 0.84 10.63 -4.73
N GLN A 180 -0.28 9.89 -4.72
CA GLN A 180 -0.35 8.49 -5.12
C GLN A 180 -0.55 8.38 -6.63
N PRO A 181 -0.21 7.24 -7.24
CA PRO A 181 -0.62 6.91 -8.61
C PRO A 181 -2.14 7.06 -8.78
N ILE A 182 -2.58 7.64 -9.89
CA ILE A 182 -4.01 7.76 -10.21
C ILE A 182 -4.65 6.38 -10.45
N GLU A 183 -3.83 5.40 -10.85
CA GLU A 183 -4.20 4.00 -10.99
C GLU A 183 -4.75 3.39 -9.70
N ASP A 184 -4.34 3.88 -8.52
CA ASP A 184 -4.85 3.41 -7.24
C ASP A 184 -6.35 3.73 -7.10
N LEU A 185 -6.79 4.92 -7.52
CA LEU A 185 -8.20 5.29 -7.57
C LEU A 185 -8.98 4.39 -8.54
N TYR A 186 -8.41 4.11 -9.71
CA TYR A 186 -9.07 3.24 -10.69
C TYR A 186 -9.23 1.82 -10.16
N ASN A 187 -8.19 1.27 -9.55
CA ASN A 187 -8.22 -0.07 -8.97
C ASN A 187 -9.21 -0.15 -7.80
N GLN A 188 -9.24 0.87 -6.93
CA GLN A 188 -10.21 0.99 -5.83
C GLN A 188 -11.67 0.88 -6.34
N VAL A 189 -12.01 1.58 -7.42
CA VAL A 189 -13.37 1.54 -7.97
C VAL A 189 -13.67 0.23 -8.71
N LYS A 190 -12.72 -0.27 -9.52
CA LYS A 190 -12.88 -1.56 -10.23
C LYS A 190 -12.99 -2.75 -9.28
N ASP A 191 -12.24 -2.75 -8.19
CA ASP A 191 -12.32 -3.79 -7.18
C ASP A 191 -13.66 -3.76 -6.45
N ALA A 192 -14.21 -2.57 -6.21
CA ALA A 192 -15.55 -2.43 -5.65
C ALA A 192 -16.64 -2.95 -6.59
N GLN A 193 -16.56 -2.66 -7.90
CA GLN A 193 -17.49 -3.22 -8.89
C GLN A 193 -17.40 -4.76 -8.94
N LYS A 194 -16.19 -5.31 -9.02
CA LYS A 194 -15.96 -6.77 -9.02
C LYS A 194 -16.51 -7.43 -7.75
N PHE A 195 -16.33 -6.81 -6.59
CA PHE A 195 -16.81 -7.34 -5.33
C PHE A 195 -18.34 -7.48 -5.29
N ALA A 196 -19.05 -6.54 -5.88
CA ALA A 196 -20.51 -6.45 -5.78
C ALA A 196 -21.25 -7.12 -6.95
N ALA A 197 -20.54 -7.61 -7.98
CA ALA A 197 -21.11 -8.09 -9.24
C ALA A 197 -22.16 -9.21 -9.10
N ASP A 198 -21.98 -10.13 -8.15
CA ASP A 198 -22.90 -11.26 -7.93
C ASP A 198 -23.90 -11.02 -6.79
N HIS A 199 -23.91 -9.82 -6.21
CA HIS A 199 -24.66 -9.51 -4.98
C HIS A 199 -25.50 -8.23 -5.11
N ASP A 200 -24.85 -7.08 -5.30
CA ASP A 200 -25.48 -5.76 -5.47
C ASP A 200 -24.68 -4.96 -6.51
N PRO A 201 -24.89 -5.24 -7.82
CA PRO A 201 -23.99 -4.78 -8.87
C PRO A 201 -23.85 -3.25 -8.92
N ILE A 202 -22.61 -2.77 -8.85
CA ILE A 202 -22.30 -1.35 -9.01
C ILE A 202 -22.25 -1.02 -10.51
N THR A 203 -23.24 -0.27 -10.97
CA THR A 203 -23.30 0.19 -12.37
C THR A 203 -22.10 1.05 -12.76
N ASP A 204 -21.73 1.03 -14.03
CA ASP A 204 -20.64 1.87 -14.56
C ASP A 204 -20.86 3.37 -14.25
N LYS A 205 -22.09 3.83 -14.39
CA LYS A 205 -22.51 5.19 -14.01
C LYS A 205 -22.24 5.53 -12.55
N HIS A 206 -22.38 4.57 -11.62
CA HIS A 206 -22.06 4.79 -10.21
C HIS A 206 -20.55 4.83 -9.97
N ALA A 207 -19.80 3.94 -10.64
CA ALA A 207 -18.35 3.92 -10.59
C ALA A 207 -17.74 5.25 -11.10
N VAL A 208 -18.23 5.75 -12.24
CA VAL A 208 -17.83 7.05 -12.81
C VAL A 208 -18.09 8.19 -11.83
N ARG A 209 -19.28 8.26 -11.23
CA ARG A 209 -19.61 9.31 -10.25
C ARG A 209 -18.68 9.26 -9.05
N ALA A 210 -18.45 8.09 -8.47
CA ALA A 210 -17.56 7.94 -7.31
C ALA A 210 -16.11 8.35 -7.60
N ALA A 211 -15.61 8.04 -8.80
CA ALA A 211 -14.29 8.49 -9.23
C ALA A 211 -14.24 10.01 -9.47
N ILE A 212 -15.27 10.59 -10.10
CA ILE A 212 -15.36 12.04 -10.31
C ILE A 212 -15.45 12.81 -8.99
N ASP A 213 -16.20 12.29 -8.01
CA ASP A 213 -16.28 12.90 -6.68
C ASP A 213 -14.89 12.92 -6.02
N ASN A 214 -14.17 11.80 -6.03
CA ASN A 214 -12.78 11.73 -5.55
C ASN A 214 -11.84 12.72 -6.27
N LEU A 215 -11.91 12.77 -7.60
CA LEU A 215 -11.09 13.68 -8.41
C LEU A 215 -11.45 15.15 -8.13
N THR A 216 -12.72 15.44 -7.84
CA THR A 216 -13.20 16.77 -7.47
C THR A 216 -12.68 17.18 -6.10
N ASP A 217 -12.82 16.29 -5.10
CA ASP A 217 -12.38 16.53 -3.73
C ASP A 217 -10.87 16.70 -3.63
N SER A 218 -10.11 16.03 -4.51
CA SER A 218 -8.65 16.20 -4.61
C SER A 218 -8.22 17.63 -5.00
N GLY A 219 -9.08 18.39 -5.67
CA GLY A 219 -8.83 19.78 -6.08
C GLY A 219 -7.77 20.00 -7.17
N VAL A 220 -7.11 18.96 -7.69
CA VAL A 220 -5.98 19.11 -8.63
C VAL A 220 -6.36 18.98 -10.11
N PHE A 221 -7.62 18.66 -10.42
CA PHE A 221 -8.10 18.36 -11.78
C PHE A 221 -9.18 19.32 -12.30
N THR A 222 -9.24 20.55 -11.81
CA THR A 222 -10.31 21.53 -12.14
C THR A 222 -10.57 21.68 -13.65
N ASP A 223 -9.53 21.90 -14.46
CA ASP A 223 -9.70 22.05 -15.92
C ASP A 223 -10.11 20.73 -16.59
N ALA A 224 -9.52 19.62 -16.17
CA ALA A 224 -9.85 18.30 -16.70
C ALA A 224 -11.29 17.88 -16.37
N LEU A 225 -11.79 18.22 -15.17
CA LEU A 225 -13.18 18.03 -14.75
C LEU A 225 -14.14 18.89 -15.58
N ARG A 226 -13.77 20.14 -15.86
CA ARG A 226 -14.56 21.02 -16.74
C ARG A 226 -14.68 20.42 -18.15
N ASP A 227 -13.59 19.89 -18.68
CA ASP A 227 -13.58 19.31 -20.03
C ASP A 227 -14.27 17.95 -20.08
N TRP A 228 -14.18 17.15 -19.01
CA TRP A 228 -14.94 15.90 -18.85
C TRP A 228 -16.45 16.15 -18.96
N ARG A 229 -16.97 17.15 -18.24
CA ARG A 229 -18.42 17.48 -18.22
C ARG A 229 -18.98 17.94 -19.58
N LYS A 230 -18.12 18.27 -20.55
CA LYS A 230 -18.54 18.65 -21.91
C LYS A 230 -18.70 17.46 -22.86
N LYS A 231 -18.22 16.27 -22.47
CA LYS A 231 -18.35 15.06 -23.29
C LYS A 231 -19.81 14.61 -23.34
N GLU A 232 -20.21 14.05 -24.48
CA GLU A 232 -21.48 13.35 -24.63
C GLU A 232 -21.59 12.20 -23.62
N ILE A 233 -22.81 11.93 -23.15
CA ILE A 233 -23.08 10.93 -22.10
C ILE A 233 -22.55 9.54 -22.48
N GLU A 234 -22.60 9.20 -23.77
CA GLU A 234 -22.12 7.93 -24.34
C GLU A 234 -20.59 7.77 -24.26
N ASN A 235 -19.85 8.87 -24.05
CA ASN A 235 -18.39 8.89 -23.87
C ASN A 235 -18.01 9.22 -22.41
N GLN A 236 -18.90 8.89 -21.47
CA GLN A 236 -18.68 9.02 -20.03
C GLN A 236 -18.75 7.65 -19.34
N GLU A 237 -18.24 6.60 -19.98
CA GLU A 237 -18.05 5.29 -19.36
C GLU A 237 -16.72 5.30 -18.57
N PHE A 238 -16.56 4.34 -17.65
CA PHE A 238 -15.39 4.28 -16.77
C PHE A 238 -14.07 4.14 -17.55
N THR A 239 -14.09 3.43 -18.69
CA THR A 239 -12.94 3.32 -19.59
C THR A 239 -12.53 4.67 -20.19
N ASP A 240 -13.50 5.54 -20.52
CA ASP A 240 -13.23 6.88 -21.02
C ASP A 240 -12.68 7.79 -19.91
N LEU A 241 -13.15 7.59 -18.68
CA LEU A 241 -12.67 8.29 -17.49
C LEU A 241 -11.20 7.97 -17.26
N GLU A 242 -10.83 6.68 -17.25
CA GLU A 242 -9.44 6.24 -17.09
C GLU A 242 -8.54 6.90 -18.15
N ALA A 243 -8.93 6.88 -19.43
CA ALA A 243 -8.17 7.50 -20.50
C ALA A 243 -8.00 9.02 -20.31
N HIS A 244 -9.09 9.72 -19.98
CA HIS A 244 -9.11 11.18 -19.84
C HIS A 244 -8.25 11.68 -18.68
N PHE A 245 -8.43 11.11 -17.49
CA PHE A 245 -7.74 11.58 -16.29
C PHE A 245 -6.30 11.07 -16.20
N THR A 246 -5.96 9.97 -16.86
CA THR A 246 -4.54 9.56 -17.05
C THR A 246 -3.78 10.58 -17.89
N ALA A 247 -4.38 11.10 -18.97
CA ALA A 247 -3.77 12.15 -19.78
C ALA A 247 -3.61 13.45 -18.98
N ALA A 248 -4.63 13.82 -18.19
CA ALA A 248 -4.59 14.99 -17.31
C ALA A 248 -3.52 14.86 -16.21
N ASP A 249 -3.40 13.69 -15.58
CA ASP A 249 -2.41 13.46 -14.53
C ASP A 249 -0.98 13.52 -15.08
N LYS A 250 -0.75 12.96 -16.28
CA LYS A 250 0.53 13.08 -16.98
C LYS A 250 0.95 14.53 -17.18
N GLU A 251 0.02 15.39 -17.62
CA GLU A 251 0.31 16.83 -17.79
C GLU A 251 0.51 17.55 -16.45
N ARG A 252 -0.31 17.24 -15.44
CA ARG A 252 -0.14 17.75 -14.07
C ARG A 252 1.26 17.46 -13.54
N ARG A 253 1.73 16.21 -13.66
CA ARG A 253 3.08 15.78 -13.24
C ARG A 253 4.17 16.46 -14.07
N ARG A 254 3.96 16.66 -15.37
CA ARG A 254 4.90 17.42 -16.23
C ARG A 254 5.02 18.88 -15.78
N ILE A 255 3.93 19.53 -15.42
CA ILE A 255 3.95 20.92 -14.92
C ILE A 255 4.67 21.00 -13.57
N LEU A 256 4.44 20.03 -12.67
CA LEU A 256 5.14 19.96 -11.39
C LEU A 256 6.66 19.81 -11.59
N THR A 257 7.10 18.87 -12.43
CA THR A 257 8.54 18.69 -12.73
C THR A 257 9.14 19.87 -13.47
N THR A 258 8.40 20.52 -14.37
CA THR A 258 8.87 21.74 -15.05
C THR A 258 9.03 22.91 -14.08
N LYS A 259 8.15 23.04 -13.08
CA LYS A 259 8.30 24.03 -12.01
C LYS A 259 9.52 23.72 -11.14
N GLU A 260 9.73 22.48 -10.74
CA GLU A 260 10.92 22.03 -9.99
C GLU A 260 12.22 22.26 -10.77
N MET A 261 12.25 21.93 -12.06
CA MET A 261 13.38 22.24 -12.95
C MET A 261 13.55 23.74 -13.21
N GLY A 262 12.48 24.53 -13.19
CA GLY A 262 12.53 25.99 -13.26
C GLY A 262 13.13 26.63 -11.99
N TYR A 263 13.02 25.97 -10.85
CA TYR A 263 13.74 26.34 -9.62
C TYR A 263 15.19 25.82 -9.62
N ALA A 264 15.45 24.63 -10.16
CA ALA A 264 16.80 24.06 -10.27
C ALA A 264 17.68 24.75 -11.33
N ASN A 265 17.11 25.19 -12.46
CA ASN A 265 17.82 25.88 -13.54
C ASN A 265 17.96 27.40 -13.32
N LYS A 266 17.63 27.92 -12.13
CA LYS A 266 18.08 29.25 -11.69
C LYS A 266 19.53 29.26 -11.19
N THR A 267 20.34 28.29 -11.59
CA THR A 267 21.80 28.43 -11.61
C THR A 267 22.27 29.04 -12.93
N VAL A 268 22.43 30.36 -12.91
CA VAL A 268 23.40 31.16 -13.68
C VAL A 268 23.43 30.91 -15.19
N GLU A 269 22.44 31.42 -15.92
CA GLU A 269 22.69 31.89 -17.28
C GLU A 269 23.22 33.33 -17.22
N LYS A 270 24.46 33.51 -17.70
CA LYS A 270 25.07 34.80 -18.01
C LYS A 270 24.29 35.45 -19.17
N GLY A 271 23.17 36.06 -18.85
CA GLY A 271 22.43 36.99 -19.70
C GLY A 271 22.46 38.37 -19.07
N ASN A 272 23.05 39.34 -19.77
CA ASN A 272 23.37 40.67 -19.27
C ASN A 272 22.10 41.53 -19.09
N SER A 273 21.46 41.43 -17.92
CA SER A 273 20.52 42.44 -17.40
C SER A 273 20.41 42.27 -15.88
N LYS A 274 21.21 43.04 -15.13
CA LYS A 274 21.20 43.08 -13.66
C LYS A 274 19.91 43.69 -13.14
N ALA A 275 18.85 42.89 -12.97
CA ALA A 275 17.75 43.26 -12.08
C ALA A 275 18.15 42.88 -10.64
N THR A 276 18.20 43.86 -9.74
CA THR A 276 18.52 43.63 -8.33
C THR A 276 17.40 42.81 -7.66
N PRO A 277 17.73 41.77 -6.85
CA PRO A 277 16.73 40.97 -6.16
C PRO A 277 15.85 41.84 -5.25
N HIS A 278 14.53 41.75 -5.43
CA HIS A 278 13.56 42.57 -4.72
C HIS A 278 12.29 41.79 -4.39
N THR A 279 11.55 42.27 -3.40
CA THR A 279 10.21 41.79 -3.07
C THR A 279 9.18 42.89 -3.28
N ASN A 280 7.97 42.52 -3.68
CA ASN A 280 6.87 43.45 -3.89
C ASN A 280 5.92 43.39 -2.68
N VAL A 281 5.86 44.47 -1.91
CA VAL A 281 4.97 44.60 -0.76
C VAL A 281 3.90 45.63 -1.09
N GLY A 282 2.70 45.18 -1.47
CA GLY A 282 1.55 46.04 -1.72
C GLY A 282 1.77 47.06 -2.84
N GLY A 283 2.44 46.67 -3.93
CA GLY A 283 2.76 47.53 -5.07
C GLY A 283 4.07 48.32 -4.90
N ARG A 284 4.86 48.05 -3.86
CA ARG A 284 6.15 48.72 -3.60
C ARG A 284 7.29 47.72 -3.72
N ILE A 285 8.29 48.08 -4.51
CA ILE A 285 9.52 47.30 -4.67
C ILE A 285 10.46 47.60 -3.50
N MET A 286 10.88 46.56 -2.79
CA MET A 286 11.76 46.64 -1.63
C MET A 286 12.95 45.70 -1.79
N TYR A 287 14.10 46.11 -1.27
CA TYR A 287 15.39 45.43 -1.38
C TYR A 287 15.92 45.09 0.00
N TYR A 288 16.40 43.85 0.16
CA TYR A 288 16.80 43.31 1.46
C TYR A 288 18.31 43.20 1.60
N CYS A 289 18.82 43.60 2.77
CA CYS A 289 20.20 43.43 3.18
C CYS A 289 20.27 42.72 4.54
N TRP A 290 21.12 41.71 4.69
CA TRP A 290 21.26 40.98 5.95
C TRP A 290 21.64 41.88 7.14
N SER A 291 22.52 42.87 6.93
CA SER A 291 22.95 43.79 8.00
C SER A 291 21.91 44.87 8.32
N HIS A 292 21.20 45.34 7.30
CA HIS A 292 20.44 46.59 7.39
C HIS A 292 18.94 46.38 7.26
N GLY A 293 18.48 45.20 6.91
CA GLY A 293 17.07 44.90 6.71
C GLY A 293 16.53 45.41 5.38
N LEU A 294 15.22 45.63 5.35
CA LEU A 294 14.45 45.87 4.14
C LEU A 294 14.31 47.38 3.86
N GLY A 295 14.66 47.85 2.67
CA GLY A 295 14.57 49.26 2.30
C GLY A 295 14.11 49.47 0.86
N THR A 296 13.94 50.73 0.45
CA THR A 296 13.49 51.10 -0.91
C THR A 296 14.62 51.41 -1.88
N ASN A 297 15.89 51.28 -1.46
CA ASN A 297 17.05 51.58 -2.31
C ASN A 297 17.37 50.37 -3.18
N ASP A 298 17.21 50.53 -4.49
CA ASP A 298 17.41 49.50 -5.51
C ASP A 298 18.86 49.06 -5.70
N GLN A 299 19.80 49.87 -5.23
CA GLN A 299 21.23 49.56 -5.25
C GLN A 299 21.71 48.90 -3.95
N HIS A 300 20.86 48.74 -2.93
CA HIS A 300 21.26 48.24 -1.61
C HIS A 300 20.60 46.90 -1.26
N THR A 301 21.34 45.82 -1.53
CA THR A 301 20.98 44.43 -1.22
C THR A 301 22.05 43.80 -0.32
N SER A 302 21.82 42.57 0.13
CA SER A 302 22.87 41.82 0.86
C SER A 302 24.12 41.62 -0.01
N MET A 303 23.95 41.42 -1.31
CA MET A 303 25.05 41.29 -2.26
C MET A 303 25.87 42.58 -2.40
N THR A 304 25.19 43.73 -2.44
CA THR A 304 25.80 45.04 -2.76
C THR A 304 26.13 45.88 -1.52
N CYS A 305 25.91 45.34 -0.31
CA CYS A 305 26.15 46.05 0.94
C CYS A 305 27.65 46.34 1.17
N SER A 306 28.00 47.63 1.20
CA SER A 306 29.38 48.07 1.48
C SER A 306 29.72 48.13 2.97
N LYS A 307 28.72 48.31 3.85
CA LYS A 307 28.89 48.40 5.32
C LYS A 307 28.41 47.13 6.02
N LYS A 308 29.16 46.04 5.88
CA LYS A 308 28.76 44.73 6.42
C LYS A 308 28.89 44.68 7.95
N GLN A 309 27.87 44.18 8.64
CA GLN A 309 27.95 43.84 10.07
C GLN A 309 28.62 42.47 10.22
N GLU A 310 29.05 42.15 11.44
CA GLU A 310 29.63 40.84 11.75
C GLU A 310 28.63 39.72 11.44
N GLY A 311 29.09 38.67 10.73
CA GLY A 311 28.25 37.54 10.30
C GLY A 311 27.44 37.77 9.02
N HIS A 312 27.64 38.89 8.31
CA HIS A 312 26.89 39.24 7.11
C HIS A 312 26.87 38.15 6.01
N ARG A 313 25.65 37.74 5.60
CA ARG A 313 25.41 36.78 4.51
C ARG A 313 25.10 37.50 3.20
N THR A 314 25.98 37.41 2.22
CA THR A 314 25.88 38.15 0.95
C THR A 314 24.75 37.67 0.02
N ASP A 315 24.27 36.44 0.24
CA ASP A 315 23.23 35.76 -0.52
C ASP A 315 21.84 35.84 0.14
N ALA A 316 21.72 36.50 1.30
CA ALA A 316 20.44 36.63 1.99
C ALA A 316 19.42 37.49 1.22
N THR A 317 18.17 37.07 1.23
CA THR A 317 17.05 37.72 0.53
C THR A 317 15.90 38.00 1.50
N ALA A 318 14.88 38.75 1.05
CA ALA A 318 13.69 39.00 1.87
C ALA A 318 12.94 37.70 2.21
N ASP A 319 12.95 36.71 1.30
CA ASP A 319 12.27 35.43 1.48
C ASP A 319 13.10 34.43 2.29
N ASN A 320 14.43 34.62 2.35
CA ASN A 320 15.33 33.84 3.18
C ASN A 320 16.35 34.76 3.84
N MET A 321 15.98 35.28 5.01
CA MET A 321 16.73 36.31 5.73
C MET A 321 17.99 35.77 6.43
N GLN A 322 18.14 34.44 6.56
CA GLN A 322 19.29 33.76 7.19
C GLN A 322 19.70 34.33 8.57
N GLY A 323 18.72 34.66 9.41
CA GLY A 323 18.96 35.26 10.73
C GLY A 323 19.39 36.74 10.71
N GLY A 324 19.27 37.42 9.57
CA GLY A 324 19.60 38.83 9.39
C GLY A 324 18.55 39.81 9.93
N CYS A 325 18.84 41.09 9.76
CA CYS A 325 18.07 42.21 10.30
C CYS A 325 16.62 42.25 9.78
N CYS A 326 15.64 42.17 10.69
CA CYS A 326 14.20 42.20 10.37
C CYS A 326 13.57 43.61 10.36
N VAL A 327 14.39 44.65 10.34
CA VAL A 327 13.90 46.04 10.33
C VAL A 327 13.48 46.45 8.93
N ILE A 328 12.30 47.06 8.81
CA ILE A 328 11.83 47.70 7.59
C ILE A 328 12.08 49.20 7.69
N HIS A 329 12.91 49.72 6.79
CA HIS A 329 13.21 51.14 6.69
C HIS A 329 12.09 51.90 5.99
N ARG A 330 11.78 53.06 6.53
CA ARG A 330 10.83 54.00 5.94
C ARG A 330 11.46 54.76 4.77
N ARG A 331 10.62 55.46 4.01
CA ARG A 331 11.11 56.32 2.93
C ARG A 331 11.95 57.46 3.49
N ALA A 332 12.93 57.90 2.70
CA ALA A 332 13.69 59.10 3.02
C ALA A 332 12.73 60.28 3.24
N GLY A 333 12.81 60.93 4.41
CA GLY A 333 11.96 62.06 4.80
C GLY A 333 10.69 61.72 5.59
N GLU A 334 10.35 60.44 5.75
CA GLU A 334 9.14 60.01 6.48
C GLU A 334 9.33 60.08 8.01
N LYS A 335 8.59 60.96 8.70
CA LYS A 335 8.71 61.16 10.14
C LYS A 335 7.91 60.12 10.95
N PRO A 336 8.47 59.50 12.01
CA PRO A 336 7.70 58.66 12.92
C PRO A 336 6.60 59.44 13.62
N ILE A 337 5.35 59.06 13.36
CA ILE A 337 4.21 59.40 14.22
C ILE A 337 3.94 58.31 15.26
N TYR A 338 4.31 57.05 14.96
CA TYR A 338 4.12 55.93 15.86
C TYR A 338 5.11 55.97 17.04
N ARG A 339 4.57 55.95 18.26
CA ARG A 339 5.34 55.74 19.51
C ARG A 339 4.84 54.49 20.20
N ARG A 340 5.74 53.54 20.44
CA ARG A 340 5.43 52.35 21.25
C ARG A 340 5.31 52.79 22.71
N ALA A 341 4.18 52.51 23.36
CA ALA A 341 4.05 52.73 24.80
C ALA A 341 5.10 51.90 25.55
N LYS A 342 5.75 52.50 26.57
CA LYS A 342 6.69 51.76 27.43
C LYS A 342 5.92 50.63 28.11
N ARG A 343 6.34 49.39 27.88
CA ARG A 343 5.92 48.24 28.69
C ARG A 343 6.88 48.13 29.85
N ASP A 344 6.35 48.16 31.07
CA ASP A 344 7.10 47.79 32.27
C ASP A 344 7.51 46.32 32.14
N ARG A 345 8.83 46.07 32.24
CA ARG A 345 9.37 44.71 32.19
C ARG A 345 9.17 44.09 33.57
N MET A 346 8.25 43.14 33.69
CA MET A 346 8.28 42.17 34.78
C MET A 346 9.39 41.16 34.49
N ASN A 347 10.41 41.12 35.34
CA ASN A 347 11.43 40.07 35.34
C ASN A 347 10.76 38.72 35.62
N HIS A 348 11.04 37.73 34.79
CA HIS A 348 10.91 36.32 35.14
C HIS A 348 12.34 35.79 35.23
N ASP A 349 12.87 35.75 36.45
CA ASP A 349 14.00 34.89 36.77
C ASP A 349 13.44 33.49 37.02
N ASN A 350 13.95 32.53 36.25
CA ASN A 350 13.55 31.13 36.28
C ASN A 350 14.12 30.43 37.52
N ASN A 351 13.26 29.67 38.22
CA ASN A 351 13.64 28.68 39.22
C ASN A 351 14.44 27.55 38.56
N ASP A 352 15.67 27.35 39.02
CA ASP A 352 16.50 26.18 38.75
C ASP A 352 16.59 25.36 40.06
N GLU A 353 15.68 24.41 40.24
CA GLU A 353 15.76 23.40 41.30
C GLU A 353 15.40 22.04 40.71
N ASN A 354 16.42 21.28 40.28
CA ASN A 354 16.39 19.82 40.41
C ASN A 354 17.79 19.22 40.33
N GLN A 355 18.44 19.01 41.49
CA GLN A 355 19.55 18.08 41.60
C GLN A 355 19.45 17.33 42.95
N PRO A 356 19.44 15.98 42.96
CA PRO A 356 19.21 15.19 44.18
C PRO A 356 20.48 15.06 45.05
N PRO A 357 20.35 14.89 46.39
CA PRO A 357 21.49 14.88 47.29
C PRO A 357 22.26 13.56 47.29
N ALA A 358 23.58 13.67 47.26
CA ALA A 358 24.52 12.55 47.40
C ALA A 358 24.59 12.05 48.86
N ALA A 359 24.54 10.73 49.03
CA ALA A 359 24.71 10.05 50.31
C ALA A 359 26.14 10.22 50.86
N ARG A 360 26.26 10.51 52.16
CA ARG A 360 27.52 10.49 52.91
C ARG A 360 27.80 9.09 53.47
N THR A 361 29.04 8.63 53.29
CA THR A 361 29.74 7.66 54.15
C THR A 361 30.18 8.30 55.45
#